data_AF-A0A4Y9UPN6-F1
#
_entry.id   AF-A0A4Y9UPN6-F1
#
_cell.length_a   1.000
_cell.length_b   1.000
_cell.length_c   1.000
_cell.angle_alpha   90.00
_cell.angle_beta   90.00
_cell.angle_gamma   90.00
#
_symmetry.space_group_name_H-M   'P 1'
#
loop_
_entity.id
_entity.type
_entity.pdbx_description
1 polymer ?
#
loop_
_entity_poly.entity_id
_entity_poly.type
_entity_poly.pdbx_seq_one_letter_code
_entity_poly.pdbx_strand_id
1 'polypeptide(L)'
;MATDELVKTTTGIAAHGAARLPSVDIDSFNIEMKDEDGFLGDRASKGAFRDILERWRKPLRKSGEDPFGKEPSDEISKKTLDAILIGDDTEAWAVVHSAIEDFAQELAYVTRRFLKSKAWAKTERIVVGGGFRDSRLGELAIARTGIILKAEDFKIDMVPIRAHPDEAGLIGALHLAPSWIFEAHDSILAVDIGGTNIRCGLVETGWKKAKDLSKAKVVKSELWRHADDEPTREGAVKRLIKMLKGLITEAEKDGFKLAPFIGIACPGVINEDGSIEKGAQNLPGNWESSKFNLPASLIEGIPEIGEHDTAILMHNDGVVQGLSEVPFMQDVDRWGVLTIGTGLGNARFTNRRKENGNGKDRDSTENGKKKSKADKE
;
A
#
# COMPACT_ATOMS: atom_id res chain seq x y z
N MET A 1 35.19 0.30 -5.77
CA MET A 1 35.43 1.24 -6.89
C MET A 1 34.60 0.87 -8.11
N ALA A 2 34.54 -0.40 -8.56
CA ALA A 2 33.65 -0.82 -9.65
C ALA A 2 32.14 -0.82 -9.28
N THR A 3 31.80 -1.04 -8.01
CA THR A 3 30.42 -0.99 -7.50
C THR A 3 29.82 0.42 -7.45
N ASP A 4 30.65 1.47 -7.32
CA ASP A 4 30.19 2.87 -7.26
C ASP A 4 29.80 3.43 -8.63
N GLU A 5 30.37 2.91 -9.72
CA GLU A 5 30.04 3.35 -11.09
C GLU A 5 28.75 2.69 -11.60
N LEU A 6 28.47 1.45 -11.22
CA LEU A 6 27.22 0.74 -11.54
C LEU A 6 26.00 1.35 -10.81
N VAL A 7 26.20 1.95 -9.64
CA VAL A 7 25.12 2.62 -8.87
C VAL A 7 24.90 4.06 -9.34
N LYS A 8 25.92 4.70 -9.93
CA LYS A 8 25.80 6.03 -10.55
C LYS A 8 25.07 6.03 -11.89
N THR A 9 24.89 4.88 -12.51
CA THR A 9 23.90 4.73 -13.59
C THR A 9 22.53 4.60 -12.96
N THR A 10 22.08 5.69 -12.34
CA THR A 10 20.66 6.03 -12.32
C THR A 10 20.14 5.70 -13.69
N THR A 11 19.25 4.71 -13.78
CA THR A 11 18.38 4.58 -14.93
C THR A 11 17.87 5.99 -15.19
N GLY A 12 18.06 6.57 -16.38
CA GLY A 12 17.74 7.98 -16.67
C GLY A 12 16.24 8.32 -16.53
N ILE A 13 15.49 7.47 -15.82
CA ILE A 13 14.06 7.43 -15.56
C ILE A 13 13.73 8.18 -14.26
N ALA A 14 14.32 7.79 -13.11
CA ALA A 14 14.09 8.41 -11.79
C ALA A 14 15.10 7.92 -10.74
N ALA A 15 15.15 8.57 -9.58
CA ALA A 15 15.88 8.09 -8.39
C ALA A 15 15.01 7.11 -7.56
N HIS A 16 15.65 6.19 -6.85
CA HIS A 16 14.97 5.36 -5.84
C HIS A 16 14.42 6.25 -4.71
N GLY A 17 13.33 5.81 -4.06
CA GLY A 17 12.77 6.56 -2.92
C GLY A 17 12.33 8.00 -3.21
N ALA A 18 12.24 8.41 -4.48
CA ALA A 18 12.02 9.80 -4.86
C ALA A 18 10.76 10.38 -4.21
N ALA A 19 10.89 11.58 -3.63
CA ALA A 19 9.76 12.30 -3.04
C ALA A 19 8.81 12.92 -4.09
N ARG A 20 9.25 13.03 -5.35
CA ARG A 20 8.45 13.52 -6.47
C ARG A 20 8.37 12.46 -7.55
N LEU A 21 7.16 11.96 -7.78
CA LEU A 21 6.84 10.97 -8.80
C LEU A 21 6.07 11.62 -9.97
N PRO A 22 5.86 10.94 -11.11
CA PRO A 22 5.25 11.53 -12.29
C PRO A 22 3.89 12.19 -12.03
N SER A 23 3.03 11.56 -11.22
CA SER A 23 1.65 12.00 -10.97
C SER A 23 1.41 12.60 -9.58
N VAL A 24 2.32 12.40 -8.63
CA VAL A 24 2.15 12.80 -7.23
C VAL A 24 3.47 13.30 -6.63
N ASP A 25 3.38 14.24 -5.70
CA ASP A 25 4.41 14.47 -4.70
C ASP A 25 4.08 13.61 -3.46
N ILE A 26 5.08 12.96 -2.88
CA ILE A 26 4.97 12.19 -1.63
C ILE A 26 5.36 13.12 -0.49
N ASP A 27 4.38 13.45 0.34
CA ASP A 27 4.58 14.41 1.43
C ASP A 27 5.14 13.75 2.69
N SER A 28 4.82 12.47 2.91
CA SER A 28 5.25 11.71 4.07
C SER A 28 4.95 10.23 3.89
N PHE A 29 5.77 9.35 4.49
CA PHE A 29 5.50 7.93 4.65
C PHE A 29 6.28 7.42 5.87
N ASN A 30 5.96 6.21 6.35
CA ASN A 30 6.57 5.59 7.53
C ASN A 30 6.58 6.51 8.76
N ILE A 31 5.46 7.18 9.03
CA ILE A 31 5.37 7.98 10.24
C ILE A 31 5.44 7.08 11.48
N GLU A 32 6.55 7.21 12.20
CA GLU A 32 6.82 6.54 13.48
C GLU A 32 6.33 7.39 14.67
N MET A 33 5.04 7.72 14.70
CA MET A 33 4.44 8.37 15.87
C MET A 33 4.41 7.39 17.05
N LYS A 34 4.67 7.91 18.26
CA LYS A 34 4.55 7.15 19.50
C LYS A 34 3.52 7.76 20.44
N ASP A 35 2.93 6.92 21.28
CA ASP A 35 2.20 7.32 22.49
C ASP A 35 2.83 6.64 23.72
N GLU A 36 2.14 6.66 24.86
CA GLU A 36 2.64 6.06 26.11
C GLU A 36 2.79 4.53 26.01
N ASP A 37 2.07 3.87 25.10
CA ASP A 37 2.02 2.42 24.94
C ASP A 37 2.99 1.90 23.87
N GLY A 38 3.65 2.78 23.10
CA GLY A 38 4.63 2.39 22.07
C GLY A 38 4.42 3.11 20.73
N PHE A 39 4.63 2.39 19.62
CA PHE A 39 4.34 2.94 18.30
C PHE A 39 2.84 2.97 18.07
N LEU A 40 2.34 4.13 17.66
CA LEU A 40 0.92 4.38 17.46
C LEU A 40 0.29 3.43 16.43
N GLY A 41 1.05 3.08 15.38
CA GLY A 41 0.58 2.18 14.32
C GLY A 41 0.31 0.74 14.78
N ASP A 42 0.95 0.29 15.86
CA ASP A 42 0.81 -1.09 16.35
C ASP A 42 -0.62 -1.36 16.84
N ARG A 43 -1.32 -0.32 17.30
CA ARG A 43 -2.73 -0.34 17.73
C ARG A 43 -3.71 -0.70 16.61
N ALA A 44 -3.32 -0.51 15.35
CA ALA A 44 -4.15 -0.73 14.17
C ALA A 44 -3.49 -1.71 13.18
N SER A 45 -2.96 -2.82 13.70
CA SER A 45 -2.34 -3.90 12.95
C SER A 45 -3.22 -5.16 12.90
N LYS A 46 -2.86 -6.14 12.07
CA LYS A 46 -3.50 -7.47 12.10
C LYS A 46 -3.38 -8.13 13.48
N GLY A 47 -2.25 -7.93 14.17
CA GLY A 47 -2.03 -8.42 15.53
C GLY A 47 -3.00 -7.79 16.52
N ALA A 48 -3.14 -6.46 16.49
CA ALA A 48 -4.06 -5.74 17.36
C ALA A 48 -5.51 -6.21 17.21
N PHE A 49 -5.97 -6.51 15.98
CA PHE A 49 -7.29 -7.09 15.78
C PHE A 49 -7.44 -8.46 16.49
N ARG A 50 -6.41 -9.31 16.44
CA ARG A 50 -6.43 -10.62 17.12
C ARG A 50 -6.47 -10.48 18.63
N ASP A 51 -5.73 -9.52 19.17
CA ASP A 51 -5.72 -9.25 20.61
C ASP A 51 -7.07 -8.72 21.10
N ILE A 52 -7.72 -7.87 20.29
CA ILE A 52 -9.08 -7.39 20.55
C ILE A 52 -10.07 -8.56 20.52
N LEU A 53 -10.00 -9.44 19.51
CA LEU A 53 -10.85 -10.63 19.43
C LEU A 53 -10.67 -11.54 20.65
N GLU A 54 -9.44 -11.82 21.05
CA GLU A 54 -9.15 -12.64 22.23
C GLU A 54 -9.68 -12.00 23.51
N ARG A 55 -9.61 -10.67 23.63
CA ARG A 55 -10.15 -9.94 24.79
C ARG A 55 -11.64 -10.19 24.98
N TRP A 56 -12.41 -10.23 23.89
CA TRP A 56 -13.85 -10.51 23.92
C TRP A 56 -14.16 -11.99 24.17
N ARG A 57 -13.32 -12.91 23.67
CA ARG A 57 -13.49 -14.36 23.90
C ARG A 57 -13.12 -14.79 25.31
N LYS A 58 -12.14 -14.15 25.94
CA LYS A 58 -11.59 -14.56 27.24
C LYS A 58 -12.63 -14.68 28.37
N PRO A 59 -13.61 -13.77 28.54
CA PRO A 59 -14.71 -13.95 29.49
C PRO A 59 -15.57 -15.18 29.18
N LEU A 60 -15.95 -15.38 27.91
CA LEU A 60 -16.80 -16.49 27.46
C LEU A 60 -16.09 -17.85 27.62
N ARG A 61 -14.78 -17.89 27.40
CA ARG A 61 -13.95 -19.08 27.68
C ARG A 61 -13.99 -19.49 29.15
N LYS A 62 -14.06 -18.51 30.06
CA LYS A 62 -14.15 -18.78 31.51
C LYS A 62 -15.52 -19.32 31.92
N SER A 63 -16.60 -18.91 31.25
CA SER A 63 -17.94 -19.46 31.47
C SER A 63 -18.19 -20.78 30.72
N GLY A 64 -17.34 -21.11 29.74
CA GLY A 64 -17.50 -22.29 28.89
C GLY A 64 -18.43 -22.06 27.69
N GLU A 65 -18.76 -20.80 27.41
CA GLU A 65 -19.72 -20.35 26.40
C GLU A 65 -19.01 -19.63 25.23
N ASP A 66 -17.72 -19.88 25.02
CA ASP A 66 -17.01 -19.30 23.86
C ASP A 66 -17.56 -19.94 22.56
N PRO A 67 -18.21 -19.17 21.67
CA PRO A 67 -18.79 -19.71 20.44
C PRO A 67 -17.73 -20.21 19.45
N PHE A 68 -16.46 -19.81 19.64
CA PHE A 68 -15.32 -20.30 18.86
C PHE A 68 -14.62 -21.50 19.51
N GLY A 69 -15.13 -21.99 20.64
CA GLY A 69 -14.56 -23.11 21.37
C GLY A 69 -13.09 -22.91 21.74
N LYS A 70 -12.29 -23.96 21.56
CA LYS A 70 -10.88 -24.01 22.01
C LYS A 70 -9.88 -23.46 21.00
N GLU A 71 -10.31 -23.16 19.77
CA GLU A 71 -9.41 -22.69 18.71
C GLU A 71 -8.77 -21.35 19.11
N PRO A 72 -7.43 -21.21 19.09
CA PRO A 72 -6.75 -19.95 19.35
C PRO A 72 -7.21 -18.82 18.42
N SER A 73 -7.29 -17.59 18.95
CA SER A 73 -7.85 -16.43 18.19
C SER A 73 -7.04 -16.06 16.95
N ASP A 74 -5.74 -16.30 16.99
CA ASP A 74 -4.78 -16.10 15.92
C ASP A 74 -4.90 -17.14 14.80
N GLU A 75 -5.30 -18.37 15.13
CA GLU A 75 -5.52 -19.48 14.19
C GLU A 75 -6.84 -19.38 13.42
N ILE A 76 -7.88 -18.73 13.98
CA ILE A 76 -9.18 -18.59 13.30
C ILE A 76 -9.01 -17.85 11.96
N SER A 77 -9.32 -18.53 10.86
CA SER A 77 -9.17 -17.94 9.53
C SER A 77 -10.06 -16.69 9.33
N LYS A 78 -9.62 -15.74 8.49
CA LYS A 78 -10.46 -14.58 8.13
C LYS A 78 -11.77 -15.01 7.47
N LYS A 79 -11.72 -16.07 6.65
CA LYS A 79 -12.90 -16.65 6.00
C LYS A 79 -13.92 -17.14 7.02
N THR A 80 -13.47 -17.70 8.13
CA THR A 80 -14.33 -18.11 9.25
C THR A 80 -15.00 -16.90 9.89
N LEU A 81 -14.24 -15.84 10.18
CA LEU A 81 -14.79 -14.61 10.75
C LEU A 81 -15.81 -13.94 9.82
N ASP A 82 -15.55 -13.93 8.50
CA ASP A 82 -16.48 -13.41 7.51
C ASP A 82 -17.75 -14.25 7.39
N ALA A 83 -17.64 -15.58 7.47
CA ALA A 83 -18.79 -16.47 7.44
C ALA A 83 -19.73 -16.25 8.64
N ILE A 84 -19.18 -15.89 9.81
CA ILE A 84 -19.97 -15.57 11.00
C ILE A 84 -20.81 -14.29 10.80
N LEU A 85 -20.27 -13.30 10.08
CA LEU A 85 -21.00 -12.05 9.80
C LEU A 85 -22.26 -12.23 8.95
N ILE A 86 -22.40 -13.38 8.27
CA ILE A 86 -23.55 -13.76 7.44
C ILE A 86 -24.31 -14.97 7.99
N GLY A 87 -23.88 -15.54 9.11
CA GLY A 87 -24.46 -16.72 9.72
C GLY A 87 -25.48 -16.40 10.81
N ASP A 88 -26.16 -17.44 11.30
CA ASP A 88 -27.24 -17.33 12.29
C ASP A 88 -26.74 -17.48 13.75
N ASP A 89 -25.45 -17.78 13.96
CA ASP A 89 -24.85 -17.86 15.29
C ASP A 89 -24.71 -16.46 15.89
N THR A 90 -25.70 -16.08 16.69
CA THR A 90 -25.84 -14.74 17.26
C THR A 90 -24.73 -14.43 18.27
N GLU A 91 -24.25 -15.43 19.02
CA GLU A 91 -23.17 -15.24 20.00
C GLU A 91 -21.83 -15.04 19.31
N ALA A 92 -21.51 -15.88 18.32
CA ALA A 92 -20.32 -15.69 17.49
C ALA A 92 -20.36 -14.32 16.80
N TRP A 93 -21.50 -13.95 16.23
CA TRP A 93 -21.70 -12.67 15.58
C TRP A 93 -21.46 -11.49 16.54
N ALA A 94 -22.00 -11.55 17.76
CA ALA A 94 -21.83 -10.50 18.75
C ALA A 94 -20.35 -10.29 19.13
N VAL A 95 -19.58 -11.37 19.25
CA VAL A 95 -18.13 -11.30 19.50
C VAL A 95 -17.39 -10.66 18.33
N VAL A 96 -17.64 -11.09 17.09
CA VAL A 96 -16.99 -10.51 15.89
C VAL A 96 -17.35 -9.04 15.72
N HIS A 97 -18.63 -8.70 15.87
CA HIS A 97 -19.12 -7.32 15.78
C HIS A 97 -18.44 -6.42 16.82
N SER A 98 -18.31 -6.88 18.07
CA SER A 98 -17.63 -6.13 19.13
C SER A 98 -16.15 -5.92 18.81
N ALA A 99 -15.48 -6.93 18.25
CA ALA A 99 -14.09 -6.80 17.82
C ALA A 99 -13.92 -5.81 16.66
N ILE A 100 -14.88 -5.76 15.72
CA ILE A 100 -14.88 -4.78 14.62
C ILE A 100 -15.04 -3.36 15.17
N GLU A 101 -15.96 -3.13 16.10
CA GLU A 101 -16.16 -1.82 16.71
C GLU A 101 -14.89 -1.34 17.42
N ASP A 102 -14.34 -2.16 18.32
CA ASP A 102 -13.13 -1.82 19.07
C ASP A 102 -11.94 -1.54 18.14
N PHE A 103 -11.76 -2.35 17.10
CA PHE A 103 -10.70 -2.11 16.12
C PHE A 103 -10.93 -0.83 15.33
N ALA A 104 -12.18 -0.53 14.96
CA ALA A 104 -12.52 0.70 14.26
C ALA A 104 -12.26 1.96 15.11
N GLN A 105 -12.46 1.87 16.43
CA GLN A 105 -12.11 2.93 17.39
C GLN A 105 -10.60 3.15 17.47
N GLU A 106 -9.81 2.07 17.53
CA GLU A 106 -8.35 2.15 17.53
C GLU A 106 -7.81 2.72 16.20
N LEU A 107 -8.31 2.24 15.06
CA LEU A 107 -7.94 2.78 13.75
C LEU A 107 -8.35 4.25 13.61
N ALA A 108 -9.50 4.65 14.16
CA ALA A 108 -9.91 6.06 14.19
C ALA A 108 -8.93 6.88 15.05
N TYR A 109 -8.56 6.40 16.24
CA TYR A 109 -7.57 7.05 17.09
C TYR A 109 -6.25 7.28 16.39
N VAL A 110 -5.68 6.24 15.76
CA VAL A 110 -4.44 6.35 14.99
C VAL A 110 -4.59 7.36 13.85
N THR A 111 -5.67 7.28 13.09
CA THR A 111 -5.93 8.15 11.94
C THR A 111 -6.06 9.63 12.37
N ARG A 112 -6.73 9.93 13.48
CA ARG A 112 -6.85 11.29 14.02
C ARG A 112 -5.49 11.89 14.36
N ARG A 113 -4.62 11.10 14.98
CA ARG A 113 -3.27 11.54 15.35
C ARG A 113 -2.45 11.86 14.09
N PHE A 114 -2.58 11.06 13.04
CA PHE A 114 -2.00 11.38 11.73
C PHE A 114 -2.57 12.69 11.18
N LEU A 115 -3.90 12.82 11.04
CA LEU A 115 -4.56 14.00 10.47
C LEU A 115 -4.26 15.31 11.22
N LYS A 116 -3.95 15.24 12.52
CA LYS A 116 -3.52 16.40 13.34
C LYS A 116 -2.06 16.81 13.11
N SER A 117 -1.25 15.96 12.49
CA SER A 117 0.14 16.29 12.16
C SER A 117 0.24 17.24 10.97
N LYS A 118 1.31 18.04 10.93
CA LYS A 118 1.58 18.98 9.83
C LYS A 118 1.67 18.28 8.47
N ALA A 119 2.24 17.07 8.43
CA ALA A 119 2.47 16.31 7.20
C ALA A 119 1.16 15.80 6.55
N TRP A 120 0.16 15.49 7.36
CA TRP A 120 -1.15 14.95 6.91
C TRP A 120 -2.28 15.97 6.98
N ALA A 121 -1.98 17.22 7.35
CA ALA A 121 -2.97 18.27 7.42
C ALA A 121 -3.64 18.48 6.04
N LYS A 122 -4.96 18.65 6.06
CA LYS A 122 -5.80 18.84 4.87
C LYS A 122 -5.86 17.62 3.93
N THR A 123 -5.59 16.41 4.43
CA THR A 123 -5.90 15.18 3.69
C THR A 123 -7.41 15.09 3.49
N GLU A 124 -7.86 14.79 2.28
CA GLU A 124 -9.28 14.76 1.88
C GLU A 124 -9.81 13.33 1.74
N ARG A 125 -8.94 12.39 1.38
CA ARG A 125 -9.28 10.96 1.29
C ARG A 125 -8.16 10.06 1.80
N ILE A 126 -8.51 9.00 2.51
CA ILE A 126 -7.59 7.93 2.91
C ILE A 126 -8.06 6.62 2.29
N VAL A 127 -7.18 5.98 1.56
CA VAL A 127 -7.35 4.62 1.07
C VAL A 127 -6.81 3.66 2.13
N VAL A 128 -7.55 2.60 2.44
CA VAL A 128 -7.09 1.55 3.35
C VAL A 128 -6.88 0.26 2.58
N GLY A 129 -5.63 -0.22 2.57
CA GLY A 129 -5.20 -1.46 1.96
C GLY A 129 -4.56 -2.42 2.96
N GLY A 130 -3.67 -3.28 2.46
CA GLY A 130 -3.08 -4.37 3.23
C GLY A 130 -4.02 -5.56 3.40
N GLY A 131 -3.47 -6.69 3.84
CA GLY A 131 -4.21 -7.94 3.90
C GLY A 131 -5.45 -7.88 4.78
N PHE A 132 -5.51 -7.03 5.81
CA PHE A 132 -6.71 -6.89 6.64
C PHE A 132 -7.93 -6.36 5.88
N ARG A 133 -7.72 -5.54 4.83
CA ARG A 133 -8.81 -5.09 3.95
C ARG A 133 -9.51 -6.31 3.34
N ASP A 134 -8.78 -7.34 2.90
CA ASP A 134 -9.29 -8.47 2.09
C ASP A 134 -10.22 -9.43 2.86
N SER A 135 -11.31 -8.89 3.41
CA SER A 135 -12.37 -9.57 4.13
C SER A 135 -13.57 -8.63 4.27
N ARG A 136 -14.77 -9.20 4.47
CA ARG A 136 -15.96 -8.41 4.79
C ARG A 136 -15.78 -7.66 6.12
N LEU A 137 -15.12 -8.31 7.06
CA LEU A 137 -14.72 -7.73 8.34
C LEU A 137 -13.88 -6.45 8.17
N GLY A 138 -12.89 -6.47 7.27
CA GLY A 138 -12.04 -5.32 6.97
C GLY A 138 -12.81 -4.15 6.38
N GLU A 139 -13.73 -4.42 5.45
CA GLU A 139 -14.62 -3.38 4.89
C GLU A 139 -15.48 -2.71 5.95
N LEU A 140 -16.08 -3.49 6.85
CA LEU A 140 -16.92 -2.97 7.92
C LEU A 140 -16.10 -2.14 8.90
N ALA A 141 -14.90 -2.58 9.28
CA ALA A 141 -14.00 -1.82 10.13
C ALA A 141 -13.64 -0.46 9.49
N ILE A 142 -13.27 -0.44 8.21
CA ILE A 142 -12.92 0.81 7.48
C ILE A 142 -14.13 1.75 7.42
N ALA A 143 -15.30 1.23 7.04
CA ALA A 143 -16.52 2.02 6.98
C ALA A 143 -16.88 2.59 8.36
N ARG A 144 -16.75 1.78 9.41
CA ARG A 144 -17.02 2.20 10.78
C ARG A 144 -16.06 3.27 11.26
N THR A 145 -14.76 3.14 11.00
CA THR A 145 -13.76 4.17 11.27
C THR A 145 -14.12 5.48 10.57
N GLY A 146 -14.52 5.43 9.29
CA GLY A 146 -14.96 6.61 8.56
C GLY A 146 -16.16 7.32 9.21
N ILE A 147 -17.13 6.55 9.74
CA ILE A 147 -18.27 7.11 10.50
C ILE A 147 -17.80 7.80 11.78
N ILE A 148 -16.90 7.17 12.54
CA ILE A 148 -16.36 7.72 13.79
C ILE A 148 -15.65 9.06 13.51
N LEU A 149 -14.78 9.10 12.50
CA LEU A 149 -14.07 10.33 12.11
C LEU A 149 -15.04 11.44 11.69
N LYS A 150 -16.09 11.13 10.93
CA LYS A 150 -17.12 12.10 10.52
C LYS A 150 -17.92 12.63 11.72
N ALA A 151 -18.22 11.77 12.70
CA ALA A 151 -18.89 12.19 13.94
C ALA A 151 -18.02 13.12 14.80
N GLU A 152 -16.69 13.08 14.62
CA GLU A 152 -15.71 13.96 15.25
C GLU A 152 -15.29 15.15 14.36
N ASP A 153 -16.13 15.52 13.38
CA ASP A 153 -15.95 16.65 12.46
C ASP A 153 -14.71 16.58 11.54
N PHE A 154 -14.10 15.40 11.36
CA PHE A 154 -13.09 15.21 10.34
C PHE A 154 -13.74 15.09 8.96
N LYS A 155 -13.41 16.04 8.08
CA LYS A 155 -13.83 16.05 6.67
C LYS A 155 -12.93 15.16 5.82
N ILE A 156 -12.97 13.86 6.09
CA ILE A 156 -12.17 12.84 5.41
C ILE A 156 -13.08 11.72 4.91
N ASP A 157 -12.85 11.25 3.69
CA ASP A 157 -13.41 9.98 3.22
C ASP A 157 -12.42 8.86 3.45
N MET A 158 -12.89 7.75 4.02
CA MET A 158 -12.12 6.50 4.12
C MET A 158 -12.72 5.48 3.17
N VAL A 159 -11.89 4.96 2.26
CA VAL A 159 -12.31 4.00 1.26
C VAL A 159 -11.34 2.81 1.23
N PRO A 160 -11.82 1.60 0.94
CA PRO A 160 -10.92 0.49 0.68
C PRO A 160 -10.10 0.74 -0.59
N ILE A 161 -8.89 0.17 -0.63
CA ILE A 161 -8.13 0.01 -1.87
C ILE A 161 -8.95 -0.82 -2.87
N ARG A 162 -8.91 -0.45 -4.15
CA ARG A 162 -9.71 -1.06 -5.23
C ARG A 162 -9.10 -2.34 -5.74
N ALA A 163 -7.79 -2.34 -5.95
CA ALA A 163 -7.06 -3.55 -6.33
C ALA A 163 -7.08 -4.56 -5.17
N HIS A 164 -7.02 -5.85 -5.50
CA HIS A 164 -6.80 -6.87 -4.48
C HIS A 164 -5.52 -6.52 -3.68
N PRO A 165 -5.50 -6.62 -2.33
CA PRO A 165 -4.32 -6.17 -1.57
C PRO A 165 -3.02 -6.86 -1.97
N ASP A 166 -3.10 -8.10 -2.46
CA ASP A 166 -1.95 -8.84 -2.98
C ASP A 166 -1.43 -8.33 -4.34
N GLU A 167 -2.25 -7.58 -5.09
CA GLU A 167 -1.93 -7.05 -6.41
C GLU A 167 -1.61 -5.56 -6.37
N ALA A 168 -2.09 -4.84 -5.36
CA ALA A 168 -1.98 -3.38 -5.28
C ALA A 168 -0.53 -2.89 -5.32
N GLY A 169 0.40 -3.55 -4.61
CA GLY A 169 1.84 -3.23 -4.69
C GLY A 169 2.43 -3.47 -6.08
N LEU A 170 1.99 -4.53 -6.76
CA LEU A 170 2.46 -4.85 -8.11
C LEU A 170 1.93 -3.85 -9.15
N ILE A 171 0.65 -3.49 -9.07
CA ILE A 171 0.02 -2.50 -9.96
C ILE A 171 0.60 -1.11 -9.70
N GLY A 172 0.79 -0.74 -8.43
CA GLY A 172 1.35 0.56 -8.05
C GLY A 172 2.76 0.79 -8.57
N ALA A 173 3.53 -0.28 -8.81
CA ALA A 173 4.88 -0.21 -9.37
C ALA A 173 4.94 0.47 -10.75
N LEU A 174 3.86 0.40 -11.54
CA LEU A 174 3.75 1.12 -12.82
C LEU A 174 3.83 2.64 -12.66
N HIS A 175 3.43 3.17 -11.51
CA HIS A 175 3.39 4.61 -11.26
C HIS A 175 4.72 5.18 -10.73
N LEU A 176 5.75 4.33 -10.54
CA LEU A 176 7.11 4.77 -10.21
C LEU A 176 7.80 5.46 -11.38
N ALA A 177 7.43 5.10 -12.61
CA ALA A 177 8.02 5.62 -13.85
C ALA A 177 6.98 6.40 -14.67
N PRO A 178 7.41 7.37 -15.49
CA PRO A 178 6.50 8.05 -16.41
C PRO A 178 5.80 7.07 -17.36
N SER A 179 4.48 7.23 -17.54
CA SER A 179 3.68 6.24 -18.30
C SER A 179 4.05 6.13 -19.79
N TRP A 180 4.74 7.11 -20.37
CA TRP A 180 5.22 7.07 -21.75
C TRP A 180 6.32 6.02 -21.97
N ILE A 181 7.04 5.60 -20.92
CA ILE A 181 8.04 4.52 -21.02
C ILE A 181 7.37 3.20 -21.43
N PHE A 182 6.06 3.06 -21.16
CA PHE A 182 5.31 1.86 -21.49
C PHE A 182 4.58 1.94 -22.84
N GLU A 183 4.81 2.97 -23.67
CA GLU A 183 4.12 3.11 -24.96
C GLU A 183 4.42 1.93 -25.92
N ALA A 184 5.67 1.46 -25.91
CA ALA A 184 6.12 0.35 -26.75
C ALA A 184 5.93 -1.05 -26.11
N HIS A 185 5.55 -1.09 -24.83
CA HIS A 185 5.48 -2.29 -24.01
C HIS A 185 4.05 -2.54 -23.51
N ASP A 186 3.67 -3.79 -23.26
CA ASP A 186 2.36 -4.12 -22.70
C ASP A 186 2.44 -4.71 -21.29
N SER A 187 3.64 -5.00 -20.78
CA SER A 187 3.83 -5.47 -19.42
C SER A 187 5.12 -5.00 -18.76
N ILE A 188 5.16 -5.04 -17.42
CA ILE A 188 6.37 -4.89 -16.59
C ILE A 188 6.52 -6.08 -15.63
N LEU A 189 7.72 -6.24 -15.07
CA LEU A 189 7.89 -7.00 -13.83
C LEU A 189 7.68 -6.08 -12.63
N ALA A 190 7.03 -6.60 -11.61
CA ALA A 190 6.88 -5.92 -10.34
C ALA A 190 7.20 -6.87 -9.19
N VAL A 191 7.75 -6.31 -8.11
CA VAL A 191 8.06 -7.02 -6.87
C VAL A 191 7.39 -6.31 -5.71
N ASP A 192 6.72 -7.06 -4.86
CA ASP A 192 6.14 -6.61 -3.60
C ASP A 192 6.76 -7.41 -2.45
N ILE A 193 7.63 -6.75 -1.69
CA ILE A 193 8.34 -7.34 -0.56
C ILE A 193 7.60 -6.93 0.71
N GLY A 194 7.15 -7.92 1.47
CA GLY A 194 6.58 -7.73 2.79
C GLY A 194 7.43 -8.37 3.88
N GLY A 195 7.08 -8.08 5.13
CA GLY A 195 7.77 -8.64 6.30
C GLY A 195 7.66 -10.16 6.45
N THR A 196 6.79 -10.84 5.70
CA THR A 196 6.65 -12.31 5.76
C THR A 196 6.70 -13.00 4.41
N ASN A 197 6.46 -12.26 3.32
CA ASN A 197 6.37 -12.82 1.97
C ASN A 197 7.04 -11.91 0.95
N ILE A 198 7.53 -12.49 -0.13
CA ILE A 198 7.93 -11.80 -1.36
C ILE A 198 6.99 -12.24 -2.47
N ARG A 199 6.43 -11.29 -3.19
CA ARG A 199 5.61 -11.54 -4.37
C ARG A 199 6.26 -10.93 -5.59
N CYS A 200 6.31 -11.67 -6.68
CA CYS A 200 6.69 -11.17 -7.99
C CYS A 200 5.49 -11.27 -8.92
N GLY A 201 5.33 -10.34 -9.85
CA GLY A 201 4.25 -10.38 -10.81
C GLY A 201 4.64 -9.85 -12.18
N LEU A 202 4.01 -10.44 -13.19
CA LEU A 202 3.91 -9.88 -14.53
C LEU A 202 2.65 -9.03 -14.58
N VAL A 203 2.81 -7.73 -14.82
CA VAL A 203 1.71 -6.76 -14.78
C VAL A 203 1.45 -6.23 -16.17
N GLU A 204 0.24 -6.46 -16.71
CA GLU A 204 -0.20 -5.85 -17.97
C GLU A 204 -0.50 -4.36 -17.70
N THR A 205 0.08 -3.45 -18.49
CA THR A 205 -0.02 -2.00 -18.25
C THR A 205 -1.41 -1.46 -18.54
N GLY A 206 -2.14 -2.09 -19.47
CA GLY A 206 -3.42 -1.57 -19.96
C GLY A 206 -3.31 -0.20 -20.64
N TRP A 207 -2.11 0.29 -20.94
CA TRP A 207 -1.85 1.67 -21.38
C TRP A 207 -2.61 2.05 -22.66
N LYS A 208 -2.70 1.13 -23.63
CA LYS A 208 -3.46 1.32 -24.86
C LYS A 208 -4.97 1.47 -24.63
N LYS A 209 -5.49 0.91 -23.54
CA LYS A 209 -6.90 1.01 -23.14
C LYS A 209 -7.16 2.27 -22.32
N ALA A 210 -6.25 2.63 -21.43
CA ALA A 210 -6.30 3.84 -20.62
C ALA A 210 -4.90 4.36 -20.28
N LYS A 211 -4.57 5.58 -20.74
CA LYS A 211 -3.24 6.18 -20.57
C LYS A 211 -2.87 6.52 -19.13
N ASP A 212 -3.88 6.58 -18.25
CA ASP A 212 -3.72 6.77 -16.81
C ASP A 212 -3.41 5.46 -16.07
N LEU A 213 -3.33 4.33 -16.77
CA LEU A 213 -3.08 2.99 -16.24
C LEU A 213 -4.20 2.43 -15.34
N SER A 214 -5.39 3.04 -15.35
CA SER A 214 -6.57 2.56 -14.61
C SER A 214 -7.09 1.17 -15.04
N LYS A 215 -6.53 0.62 -16.12
CA LYS A 215 -6.82 -0.71 -16.67
C LYS A 215 -5.68 -1.70 -16.51
N ALA A 216 -4.65 -1.35 -15.74
CA ALA A 216 -3.58 -2.28 -15.39
C ALA A 216 -4.13 -3.46 -14.58
N LYS A 217 -3.49 -4.63 -14.72
CA LYS A 217 -3.83 -5.83 -13.96
C LYS A 217 -2.63 -6.76 -13.86
N VAL A 218 -2.59 -7.56 -12.79
CA VAL A 218 -1.63 -8.66 -12.68
C VAL A 218 -2.11 -9.81 -13.56
N VAL A 219 -1.25 -10.31 -14.46
CA VAL A 219 -1.58 -11.43 -15.35
C VAL A 219 -0.98 -12.74 -14.87
N LYS A 220 0.17 -12.67 -14.19
CA LYS A 220 0.82 -13.80 -13.50
C LYS A 220 1.45 -13.31 -12.22
N SER A 221 1.44 -14.16 -11.20
CA SER A 221 2.06 -13.84 -9.91
C SER A 221 2.67 -15.09 -9.29
N GLU A 222 3.82 -14.92 -8.67
CA GLU A 222 4.44 -15.92 -7.81
C GLU A 222 4.56 -15.35 -6.39
N LEU A 223 4.08 -16.11 -5.40
CA LEU A 223 4.17 -15.76 -3.98
C LEU A 223 5.10 -16.71 -3.27
N TRP A 224 6.05 -16.16 -2.51
CA TRP A 224 6.93 -16.93 -1.65
C TRP A 224 6.83 -16.43 -0.21
N ARG A 225 6.42 -17.32 0.71
CA ARG A 225 6.40 -17.06 2.16
C ARG A 225 7.79 -17.30 2.75
N HIS A 226 8.67 -16.30 2.68
CA HIS A 226 10.05 -16.42 3.18
C HIS A 226 10.10 -16.69 4.69
N ALA A 227 9.09 -16.24 5.44
CA ALA A 227 8.98 -16.50 6.88
C ALA A 227 8.91 -18.00 7.22
N ASP A 228 8.45 -18.84 6.29
CA ASP A 228 8.34 -20.28 6.51
C ASP A 228 9.68 -21.01 6.20
N ASP A 229 10.61 -20.34 5.47
CA ASP A 229 11.87 -20.90 4.99
C ASP A 229 13.12 -20.31 5.68
N GLU A 230 12.97 -19.21 6.44
CA GLU A 230 14.03 -18.47 7.16
C GLU A 230 15.36 -18.32 6.38
N PRO A 231 15.34 -17.80 5.14
CA PRO A 231 16.52 -17.77 4.29
C PRO A 231 17.56 -16.76 4.80
N THR A 232 18.82 -16.91 4.36
CA THR A 232 19.78 -15.80 4.47
C THR A 232 19.41 -14.68 3.49
N ARG A 233 19.98 -13.48 3.67
CA ARG A 233 19.82 -12.37 2.72
C ARG A 233 20.21 -12.77 1.30
N GLU A 234 21.35 -13.43 1.15
CA GLU A 234 21.85 -13.90 -0.15
C GLU A 234 20.94 -14.98 -0.74
N GLY A 235 20.40 -15.87 0.10
CA GLY A 235 19.40 -16.87 -0.30
C GLY A 235 18.10 -16.23 -0.80
N ALA A 236 17.63 -15.19 -0.11
CA ALA A 236 16.44 -14.44 -0.49
C ALA A 236 16.59 -13.72 -1.84
N VAL A 237 17.72 -13.02 -2.04
CA VAL A 237 18.02 -12.36 -3.32
C VAL A 237 18.13 -13.37 -4.45
N LYS A 238 18.82 -14.50 -4.24
CA LYS A 238 18.95 -15.56 -5.25
C LYS A 238 17.58 -16.14 -5.63
N ARG A 239 16.69 -16.35 -4.66
CA ARG A 239 15.33 -16.84 -4.94
C ARG A 239 14.49 -15.78 -5.67
N LEU A 240 14.55 -14.52 -5.27
CA LEU A 240 13.88 -13.41 -5.96
C LEU A 240 14.31 -13.32 -7.44
N ILE A 241 15.61 -13.38 -7.73
CA ILE A 241 16.12 -13.41 -9.11
C ILE A 241 15.53 -14.60 -9.89
N LYS A 242 15.44 -15.78 -9.26
CA LYS A 242 14.87 -16.97 -9.89
C LYS A 242 13.39 -16.78 -10.22
N MET A 243 12.60 -16.21 -9.30
CA MET A 243 11.18 -15.91 -9.51
C MET A 243 11.00 -14.95 -10.70
N LEU A 244 11.78 -13.86 -10.73
CA LEU A 244 11.74 -12.88 -11.82
C LEU A 244 12.13 -13.49 -13.16
N LYS A 245 13.18 -14.32 -13.23
CA LYS A 245 13.56 -15.05 -14.45
C LYS A 245 12.47 -16.01 -14.95
N GLY A 246 11.76 -16.64 -14.01
CA GLY A 246 10.57 -17.45 -14.32
C GLY A 246 9.50 -16.62 -15.03
N LEU A 247 9.17 -15.45 -14.48
CA LEU A 247 8.20 -14.53 -15.07
C LEU A 247 8.63 -13.96 -16.42
N ILE A 248 9.93 -13.70 -16.64
CA ILE A 248 10.47 -13.31 -17.96
C ILE A 248 10.20 -14.41 -18.99
N THR A 249 10.57 -15.66 -18.66
CA THR A 249 10.35 -16.82 -19.53
C THR A 249 8.86 -16.99 -19.86
N GLU A 250 8.01 -16.79 -18.85
CA GLU A 250 6.56 -16.85 -18.98
C GLU A 250 5.97 -15.72 -19.81
N ALA A 251 6.56 -14.52 -19.77
CA ALA A 251 6.15 -13.38 -20.59
C ALA A 251 6.47 -13.62 -22.07
N GLU A 252 7.68 -14.11 -22.36
CA GLU A 252 8.11 -14.47 -23.72
C GLU A 252 7.23 -15.56 -24.34
N LYS A 253 6.97 -16.63 -23.56
CA LYS A 253 6.12 -17.74 -23.99
C LYS A 253 4.70 -17.29 -24.37
N ASP A 254 4.16 -16.33 -23.63
CA ASP A 254 2.79 -15.84 -23.82
C ASP A 254 2.73 -14.63 -24.78
N GLY A 255 3.88 -14.18 -25.31
CA GLY A 255 3.96 -13.13 -26.32
C GLY A 255 3.81 -11.70 -25.78
N PHE A 256 4.05 -11.48 -24.49
CA PHE A 256 4.06 -10.14 -23.90
C PHE A 256 5.30 -9.35 -24.35
N LYS A 257 5.10 -8.07 -24.65
CA LYS A 257 6.18 -7.11 -24.87
C LYS A 257 6.63 -6.54 -23.54
N LEU A 258 7.46 -7.30 -22.85
CA LEU A 258 8.00 -6.93 -21.55
C LEU A 258 8.90 -5.69 -21.64
N ALA A 259 8.63 -4.69 -20.80
CA ALA A 259 9.53 -3.56 -20.63
C ALA A 259 10.81 -4.01 -19.90
N PRO A 260 11.99 -3.45 -20.22
CA PRO A 260 13.22 -3.68 -19.47
C PRO A 260 13.19 -2.91 -18.15
N PHE A 261 12.17 -3.15 -17.34
CA PHE A 261 11.85 -2.41 -16.13
C PHE A 261 11.31 -3.33 -15.04
N ILE A 262 11.87 -3.19 -13.84
CA ILE A 262 11.41 -3.84 -12.61
C ILE A 262 11.07 -2.77 -11.57
N GLY A 263 9.80 -2.67 -11.21
CA GLY A 263 9.38 -1.82 -10.09
C GLY A 263 9.29 -2.62 -8.78
N ILE A 264 9.80 -2.06 -7.68
CA ILE A 264 9.92 -2.75 -6.40
C ILE A 264 9.26 -1.93 -5.30
N ALA A 265 8.29 -2.55 -4.62
CA ALA A 265 7.75 -2.14 -3.35
C ALA A 265 8.56 -2.85 -2.24
N CYS A 266 9.24 -2.10 -1.38
CA CYS A 266 10.11 -2.65 -0.34
C CYS A 266 9.89 -1.95 1.02
N PRO A 267 9.80 -2.68 2.14
CA PRO A 267 9.63 -2.06 3.46
C PRO A 267 10.86 -1.23 3.82
N GLY A 268 10.60 -0.10 4.48
CA GLY A 268 11.65 0.78 4.99
C GLY A 268 11.80 2.11 4.27
N VAL A 269 12.79 2.88 4.72
CA VAL A 269 13.20 4.17 4.16
C VAL A 269 14.23 3.91 3.06
N ILE A 270 13.84 4.18 1.82
CA ILE A 270 14.65 3.93 0.63
C ILE A 270 15.37 5.21 0.23
N ASN A 271 16.70 5.16 0.17
CA ASN A 271 17.54 6.27 -0.28
C ASN A 271 17.59 6.36 -1.80
N GLU A 272 18.07 7.49 -2.33
CA GLU A 272 18.19 7.75 -3.78
C GLU A 272 19.05 6.73 -4.52
N ASP A 273 20.06 6.15 -3.85
CA ASP A 273 20.96 5.12 -4.37
C ASP A 273 20.37 3.70 -4.28
N GLY A 274 19.17 3.54 -3.71
CA GLY A 274 18.52 2.25 -3.51
C GLY A 274 18.95 1.50 -2.25
N SER A 275 19.78 2.10 -1.39
CA SER A 275 20.04 1.55 -0.05
C SER A 275 18.80 1.70 0.85
N ILE A 276 18.66 0.79 1.82
CA ILE A 276 17.58 0.81 2.81
C ILE A 276 18.17 1.33 4.12
N GLU A 277 17.73 2.51 4.57
CA GLU A 277 18.27 3.15 5.77
C GLU A 277 17.79 2.47 7.04
N LYS A 278 16.49 2.16 7.12
CA LYS A 278 15.82 1.53 8.26
C LYS A 278 14.45 0.98 7.88
N GLY A 279 13.85 0.15 8.75
CA GLY A 279 12.48 -0.34 8.60
C GLY A 279 12.38 -1.69 7.87
N ALA A 280 13.50 -2.39 7.72
CA ALA A 280 13.61 -3.69 7.07
C ALA A 280 13.94 -4.83 8.06
N GLN A 281 13.68 -4.62 9.36
CA GLN A 281 13.97 -5.60 10.43
C GLN A 281 13.26 -6.96 10.27
N ASN A 282 12.17 -7.01 9.51
CA ASN A 282 11.42 -8.24 9.24
C ASN A 282 11.88 -8.97 7.96
N LEU A 283 12.90 -8.44 7.27
CA LEU A 283 13.41 -9.05 6.04
C LEU A 283 14.52 -10.08 6.34
N PRO A 284 14.74 -11.08 5.46
CA PRO A 284 15.74 -12.11 5.72
C PRO A 284 17.18 -11.58 5.85
N GLY A 285 17.79 -11.73 7.03
CA GLY A 285 19.13 -11.21 7.32
C GLY A 285 19.15 -9.71 7.62
N ASN A 286 20.18 -9.00 7.16
CA ASN A 286 20.32 -7.55 7.39
C ASN A 286 20.36 -6.78 6.06
N TRP A 287 19.21 -6.23 5.66
CA TRP A 287 19.04 -5.45 4.43
C TRP A 287 19.40 -3.97 4.62
N GLU A 288 19.56 -3.51 5.87
CA GLU A 288 19.93 -2.13 6.23
C GLU A 288 21.47 -1.93 6.24
N SER A 289 22.22 -2.99 5.91
CA SER A 289 23.67 -2.93 5.84
C SER A 289 24.13 -2.04 4.69
N SER A 290 25.04 -1.12 4.96
CA SER A 290 25.71 -0.29 3.94
C SER A 290 26.50 -1.09 2.88
N LYS A 291 26.70 -2.40 3.08
CA LYS A 291 27.32 -3.31 2.11
C LYS A 291 26.32 -4.01 1.20
N PHE A 292 25.04 -3.67 1.30
CA PHE A 292 23.97 -4.31 0.54
C PHE A 292 23.16 -3.28 -0.22
N ASN A 293 22.84 -3.61 -1.47
CA ASN A 293 21.98 -2.82 -2.33
C ASN A 293 21.17 -3.81 -3.18
N LEU A 294 19.86 -3.88 -2.93
CA LEU A 294 18.98 -4.83 -3.61
C LEU A 294 18.89 -4.52 -5.12
N PRO A 295 18.64 -3.27 -5.57
CA PRO A 295 18.64 -2.95 -7.00
C PRO A 295 19.91 -3.39 -7.71
N ALA A 296 21.10 -3.10 -7.16
CA ALA A 296 22.37 -3.51 -7.74
C ALA A 296 22.51 -5.05 -7.85
N SER A 297 22.07 -5.77 -6.82
CA SER A 297 22.11 -7.25 -6.81
C SER A 297 21.16 -7.86 -7.86
N LEU A 298 20.02 -7.21 -8.11
CA LEU A 298 19.07 -7.64 -9.13
C LEU A 298 19.56 -7.31 -10.55
N ILE A 299 20.22 -6.15 -10.75
CA ILE A 299 20.88 -5.81 -12.02
C ILE A 299 21.99 -6.84 -12.33
N GLU A 300 22.80 -7.23 -11.36
CA GLU A 300 23.80 -8.30 -11.55
C GLU A 300 23.15 -9.63 -11.94
N GLY A 301 22.02 -9.97 -11.32
CA GLY A 301 21.27 -11.19 -11.58
C GLY A 301 20.52 -11.21 -12.92
N ILE A 302 20.06 -10.04 -13.37
CA ILE A 302 19.20 -9.82 -14.55
C ILE A 302 19.69 -8.55 -15.26
N PRO A 303 20.85 -8.61 -15.95
CA PRO A 303 21.45 -7.43 -16.55
C PRO A 303 20.62 -6.87 -17.71
N GLU A 304 19.97 -7.74 -18.47
CA GLU A 304 19.15 -7.39 -19.63
C GLU A 304 17.79 -8.07 -19.57
N ILE A 305 16.79 -7.39 -20.12
CA ILE A 305 15.46 -7.94 -20.44
C ILE A 305 15.21 -7.64 -21.92
N GLY A 306 15.06 -8.69 -22.73
CA GLY A 306 15.08 -8.55 -24.19
C GLY A 306 16.46 -8.11 -24.67
N GLU A 307 16.53 -7.02 -25.44
CA GLU A 307 17.77 -6.48 -26.02
C GLU A 307 18.24 -5.19 -25.30
N HIS A 308 17.76 -4.97 -24.08
CA HIS A 308 17.98 -3.71 -23.35
C HIS A 308 18.40 -3.95 -21.90
N ASP A 309 19.26 -3.06 -21.39
CA ASP A 309 19.67 -3.03 -19.98
C ASP A 309 18.45 -2.91 -19.05
N THR A 310 18.42 -3.73 -18.00
CA THR A 310 17.35 -3.72 -17.01
C THR A 310 17.39 -2.44 -16.19
N ALA A 311 16.28 -1.70 -16.19
CA ALA A 311 16.04 -0.61 -15.27
C ALA A 311 15.31 -1.07 -14.00
N ILE A 312 15.75 -0.61 -12.83
CA ILE A 312 15.08 -0.92 -11.56
C ILE A 312 14.73 0.37 -10.84
N LEU A 313 13.49 0.46 -10.33
CA LEU A 313 13.09 1.49 -9.37
C LEU A 313 12.50 0.83 -8.14
N MET A 314 12.89 1.35 -6.98
CA MET A 314 12.49 0.82 -5.68
C MET A 314 11.98 1.97 -4.82
N HIS A 315 10.86 1.73 -4.15
CA HIS A 315 10.27 2.67 -3.20
C HIS A 315 9.61 1.91 -2.05
N ASN A 316 9.23 2.63 -1.02
CA ASN A 316 8.54 2.11 0.16
C ASN A 316 7.27 1.32 -0.23
N ASP A 317 7.06 0.18 0.41
CA ASP A 317 5.91 -0.70 0.22
C ASP A 317 4.54 0.01 0.33
N GLY A 318 4.34 0.77 1.41
CA GLY A 318 3.12 1.56 1.62
C GLY A 318 2.91 2.62 0.55
N VAL A 319 3.99 3.29 0.11
CA VAL A 319 3.95 4.23 -1.01
C VAL A 319 3.50 3.53 -2.27
N VAL A 320 4.20 2.47 -2.69
CA VAL A 320 3.90 1.78 -3.95
C VAL A 320 2.49 1.19 -3.93
N GLN A 321 2.07 0.57 -2.83
CA GLN A 321 0.70 0.08 -2.70
C GLN A 321 -0.32 1.22 -2.87
N GLY A 322 -0.10 2.37 -2.25
CA GLY A 322 -0.94 3.56 -2.42
C GLY A 322 -0.99 4.04 -3.87
N LEU A 323 0.13 4.00 -4.60
CA LEU A 323 0.19 4.48 -5.98
C LEU A 323 -0.76 3.77 -6.94
N SER A 324 -1.21 2.55 -6.64
CA SER A 324 -2.25 1.86 -7.43
C SER A 324 -3.58 2.62 -7.49
N GLU A 325 -3.80 3.56 -6.57
CA GLU A 325 -5.00 4.39 -6.51
C GLU A 325 -4.87 5.73 -7.23
N VAL A 326 -3.68 6.08 -7.73
CA VAL A 326 -3.44 7.36 -8.43
C VAL A 326 -4.53 7.67 -9.46
N PRO A 327 -4.96 6.75 -10.36
CA PRO A 327 -5.98 7.05 -11.36
C PRO A 327 -7.35 7.42 -10.78
N PHE A 328 -7.63 6.99 -9.55
CA PHE A 328 -8.92 7.13 -8.88
C PHE A 328 -8.93 8.21 -7.79
N MET A 329 -7.80 8.89 -7.59
CA MET A 329 -7.65 9.95 -6.60
C MET A 329 -7.51 11.33 -7.23
N GLN A 330 -7.67 11.46 -8.55
CA GLN A 330 -7.45 12.72 -9.28
C GLN A 330 -8.49 13.81 -8.99
N ASP A 331 -9.59 13.47 -8.31
CA ASP A 331 -10.65 14.40 -7.91
C ASP A 331 -10.36 15.15 -6.58
N VAL A 332 -9.32 14.73 -5.85
CA VAL A 332 -8.88 15.34 -4.59
C VAL A 332 -7.48 15.92 -4.73
N ASP A 333 -7.12 16.93 -3.93
CA ASP A 333 -5.77 17.51 -3.97
C ASP A 333 -4.79 16.68 -3.14
N ARG A 334 -5.27 16.13 -2.03
CA ARG A 334 -4.43 15.51 -1.00
C ARG A 334 -5.08 14.24 -0.50
N TRP A 335 -4.37 13.13 -0.58
CA TRP A 335 -4.88 11.84 -0.16
C TRP A 335 -3.79 11.02 0.52
N GLY A 336 -4.17 10.01 1.28
CA GLY A 336 -3.23 9.13 1.95
C GLY A 336 -3.61 7.66 1.78
N VAL A 337 -2.69 6.80 2.17
CA VAL A 337 -2.89 5.36 2.26
C VAL A 337 -2.52 4.88 3.65
N LEU A 338 -3.30 3.93 4.17
CA LEU A 338 -2.98 3.12 5.35
C LEU A 338 -2.97 1.66 4.92
N THR A 339 -1.90 0.93 5.21
CA THR A 339 -1.75 -0.48 4.81
C THR A 339 -1.69 -1.34 6.07
N ILE A 340 -2.76 -2.10 6.31
CA ILE A 340 -2.91 -2.90 7.54
C ILE A 340 -2.42 -4.33 7.29
N GLY A 341 -1.23 -4.61 7.81
CA GLY A 341 -0.56 -5.91 7.73
C GLY A 341 0.00 -6.33 9.10
N THR A 342 1.23 -6.86 9.11
CA THR A 342 1.96 -7.12 10.37
C THR A 342 2.11 -5.84 11.20
N GLY A 343 2.37 -4.71 10.53
CA GLY A 343 2.28 -3.37 11.11
C GLY A 343 1.29 -2.50 10.33
N LEU A 344 1.32 -1.20 10.60
CA LEU A 344 0.57 -0.18 9.87
C LEU A 344 1.51 0.65 8.99
N GLY A 345 1.56 0.32 7.70
CA GLY A 345 2.23 1.19 6.72
C GLY A 345 1.36 2.42 6.43
N ASN A 346 2.01 3.53 6.10
CA ASN A 346 1.32 4.78 5.82
C ASN A 346 2.10 5.63 4.83
N ALA A 347 1.37 6.32 3.94
CA ALA A 347 1.92 7.36 3.07
C ALA A 347 0.87 8.43 2.75
N ARG A 348 1.31 9.63 2.44
CA ARG A 348 0.46 10.77 2.07
C ARG A 348 1.00 11.44 0.82
N PHE A 349 0.07 11.80 -0.05
CA PHE A 349 0.33 12.29 -1.40
C PHE A 349 -0.35 13.64 -1.65
N THR A 350 0.24 14.38 -2.58
CA THR A 350 -0.35 15.54 -3.24
C THR A 350 -0.40 15.25 -4.73
N ASN A 351 -1.57 15.36 -5.34
CA ASN A 351 -1.68 15.18 -6.80
C ASN A 351 -0.99 16.32 -7.54
N ARG A 352 -0.21 15.95 -8.56
CA ARG A 352 0.42 16.92 -9.46
C ARG A 352 -0.60 17.35 -10.50
N ARG A 353 -1.13 18.56 -10.37
CA ARG A 353 -1.94 19.16 -11.42
C ARG A 353 -1.03 19.46 -12.61
N LYS A 354 -1.39 18.97 -13.79
CA LYS A 354 -0.82 19.51 -15.03
C LYS A 354 -1.25 20.96 -15.11
N GLU A 355 -0.31 21.89 -15.24
CA GLU A 355 -0.61 23.27 -15.62
C GLU A 355 -1.21 23.25 -17.03
N ASN A 356 -2.51 22.96 -17.13
CA ASN A 356 -3.27 23.36 -18.28
C ASN A 356 -3.41 24.88 -18.14
N GLY A 357 -2.64 25.62 -18.94
CA GLY A 357 -2.76 27.07 -19.06
C GLY A 357 -4.21 27.45 -19.34
N ASN A 358 -4.91 27.82 -18.29
CA ASN A 358 -6.06 28.72 -18.26
C ASN A 358 -6.37 28.98 -16.78
N GLY A 359 -5.58 29.87 -16.18
CA GLY A 359 -6.03 30.59 -15.01
C GLY A 359 -7.24 31.44 -15.41
N LYS A 360 -8.43 30.99 -15.03
CA LYS A 360 -9.58 31.81 -14.63
C LYS A 360 -10.69 30.92 -14.11
N ASP A 361 -11.40 31.46 -13.11
CA ASP A 361 -12.61 30.95 -12.47
C ASP A 361 -12.41 29.98 -11.31
N ARG A 362 -11.64 30.44 -10.31
CA ARG A 362 -12.10 30.36 -8.92
C ARG A 362 -12.01 31.74 -8.30
N ASP A 363 -12.99 32.59 -8.62
CA ASP A 363 -13.23 33.81 -7.86
C ASP A 363 -14.69 33.86 -7.41
N SER A 364 -14.84 33.96 -6.08
CA SER A 364 -15.97 34.52 -5.35
C SER A 364 -17.41 34.07 -5.68
N THR A 365 -17.95 33.15 -4.88
CA THR A 365 -19.37 33.20 -4.48
C THR A 365 -19.48 33.26 -2.96
N GLU A 366 -18.94 34.33 -2.38
CA GLU A 366 -19.31 34.82 -1.06
C GLU A 366 -19.41 36.34 -1.15
N ASN A 367 -20.59 36.83 -1.56
CA ASN A 367 -21.23 38.08 -1.13
C ASN A 367 -22.26 38.54 -2.15
N GLY A 368 -23.55 38.36 -1.82
CA GLY A 368 -24.67 38.83 -2.63
C GLY A 368 -25.92 39.01 -1.78
N LYS A 369 -25.94 40.06 -0.94
CA LYS A 369 -27.08 40.55 -0.17
C LYS A 369 -28.38 40.54 -1.00
N LYS A 370 -29.39 39.80 -0.54
CA LYS A 370 -30.80 40.06 -0.90
C LYS A 370 -31.22 41.41 -0.33
N LYS A 371 -31.25 42.46 -1.16
CA LYS A 371 -32.07 43.64 -0.92
C LYS A 371 -33.47 43.35 -1.50
N SER A 372 -34.43 43.13 -0.60
CA SER A 372 -35.85 43.21 -0.91
C SER A 372 -36.21 44.64 -1.29
N LYS A 373 -36.71 44.83 -2.51
CA LYS A 373 -37.59 45.96 -2.84
C LYS A 373 -39.01 45.41 -2.87
N ALA A 374 -39.71 45.62 -1.76
CA ALA A 374 -41.13 45.86 -1.81
C ALA A 374 -41.31 47.28 -2.38
N ASP A 375 -42.25 47.42 -3.32
CA ASP A 375 -43.24 48.49 -3.35
C ASP A 375 -44.12 48.32 -4.60
N LYS A 376 -45.31 47.77 -4.36
CA LYS A 376 -46.55 48.09 -5.04
C LYS A 376 -47.54 48.45 -3.94
N GLU A 377 -47.56 49.72 -3.55
CA GLU A 377 -48.69 50.66 -3.72
C GLU A 377 -48.31 52.03 -3.14
#